data_AF-A0A2S4LBD9-F1
#
_entry.id   AF-A0A2S4LBD9-F1
#
_cell.length_a   1.000
_cell.length_b   1.000
_cell.length_c   1.000
_cell.angle_alpha   90.00
_cell.angle_beta   90.00
_cell.angle_gamma   90.00
#
_symmetry.space_group_name_H-M   'P 1'
#
loop_
_entity.id
_entity.type
_entity.pdbx_description
1 polymer ?
#
loop_
_entity_poly.entity_id
_entity_poly.type
_entity_poly.pdbx_seq_one_letter_code
_entity_poly.pdbx_strand_id
1 'polypeptide(L)'
;MAPIPSTMKAVQMAQTGGVDVLELKDVPVPAPGPGQVLVRNRFAGVNFIDTYFRTGLYPLPHLPATLGREAAGEVVAAHAS
;
A
#
# COMPACT_ATOMS: atom_id res chain seq x y z
N MET A 1 23.25 -0.92 2.64
CA MET A 1 21.85 -0.48 2.54
C MET A 1 21.34 -0.20 3.94
N ALA A 2 20.57 0.87 4.17
CA ALA A 2 19.97 1.10 5.50
C ALA A 2 19.05 -0.08 5.86
N PRO A 3 18.93 -0.44 7.14
CA PRO A 3 18.04 -1.51 7.57
C PRO A 3 16.59 -1.19 7.19
N ILE A 4 15.83 -2.22 6.81
CA ILE A 4 14.39 -2.09 6.57
C ILE A 4 13.71 -1.85 7.92
N PRO A 5 12.94 -0.76 8.09
CA PRO A 5 12.26 -0.49 9.35
C PRO A 5 11.14 -1.51 9.62
N SER A 6 10.75 -1.68 10.88
CA SER A 6 9.62 -2.54 11.24
C SER A 6 8.27 -1.95 10.83
N THR A 7 8.17 -0.63 10.70
CA THR A 7 6.97 0.10 10.26
C THR A 7 7.25 1.07 9.12
N MET A 8 6.21 1.41 8.37
CA MET A 8 6.21 2.43 7.31
C MET A 8 4.95 3.28 7.38
N LYS A 9 4.99 4.48 6.79
CA LYS A 9 3.81 5.30 6.57
C LYS A 9 3.01 4.78 5.38
N ALA A 10 1.70 4.62 5.53
CA ALA A 10 0.77 4.29 4.47
C ALA A 10 -0.54 5.08 4.63
N VAL A 11 -1.16 5.45 3.50
CA VAL A 11 -2.52 5.97 3.50
C VAL A 11 -3.47 4.78 3.61
N GLN A 12 -4.17 4.68 4.73
CA GLN A 12 -5.10 3.61 5.07
C GLN A 12 -6.53 4.14 5.13
N MET A 13 -7.49 3.28 4.86
CA MET A 13 -8.91 3.52 5.15
C MET A 13 -9.51 2.34 5.90
N ALA A 14 -10.22 2.62 6.98
CA ALA A 14 -10.89 1.60 7.81
C ALA A 14 -12.32 1.30 7.35
N GLN A 15 -12.89 2.18 6.52
CA GLN A 15 -14.22 2.08 5.93
C GLN A 15 -14.23 2.78 4.58
N THR A 16 -15.19 2.46 3.72
CA THR A 16 -15.41 3.15 2.45
C THR A 16 -16.07 4.52 2.68
N GLY A 17 -15.87 5.47 1.77
CA GLY A 17 -16.48 6.79 1.84
C GLY A 17 -15.83 7.87 0.97
N GLY A 18 -15.98 9.12 1.41
CA GLY A 18 -15.38 10.32 0.80
C GLY A 18 -13.86 10.38 0.99
N VAL A 19 -13.24 11.53 0.75
CA VAL A 19 -11.79 11.71 0.98
C VAL A 19 -11.43 11.58 2.46
N ASP A 20 -12.35 11.88 3.36
CA ASP A 20 -12.13 11.96 4.80
C ASP A 20 -11.84 10.60 5.47
N VAL A 21 -12.05 9.48 4.76
CA VAL A 21 -11.71 8.14 5.26
C VAL A 21 -10.22 7.80 5.09
N LEU A 22 -9.46 8.63 4.38
CA LEU A 22 -8.04 8.42 4.10
C LEU A 22 -7.19 8.99 5.23
N GLU A 23 -6.49 8.12 5.96
CA GLU A 23 -5.65 8.49 7.09
C GLU A 23 -4.21 8.02 6.86
N LEU A 24 -3.23 8.90 7.13
CA LEU A 24 -1.82 8.51 7.12
C LEU A 24 -1.48 7.78 8.43
N LYS A 25 -1.16 6.49 8.35
CA LYS A 25 -0.85 5.63 9.50
C LYS A 25 0.53 5.01 9.42
N ASP A 26 1.10 4.68 10.58
CA ASP A 26 2.20 3.71 10.65
C ASP A 26 1.62 2.29 10.56
N VAL A 27 2.13 1.50 9.63
CA VAL A 27 1.76 0.10 9.42
C VAL A 27 3.01 -0.77 9.35
N PRO A 28 2.93 -2.08 9.62
CA PRO A 28 4.08 -2.98 9.47
C PRO A 28 4.63 -2.95 8.03
N VAL A 29 5.94 -3.00 7.88
CA VAL A 29 6.54 -3.26 6.56
C VAL A 29 6.26 -4.72 6.17
N PRO A 30 5.70 -4.98 4.97
CA PRO A 30 5.41 -6.35 4.56
C PRO A 30 6.70 -7.13 4.28
N ALA A 31 6.68 -8.43 4.58
CA ALA A 31 7.71 -9.35 4.15
C ALA A 31 7.34 -9.91 2.75
N PRO A 32 8.27 -9.96 1.79
CA PRO A 32 8.00 -10.58 0.50
C PRO A 32 7.84 -12.09 0.68
N GLY A 33 6.76 -12.66 0.12
CA GLY A 33 6.57 -14.11 0.01
C GLY A 33 7.31 -14.72 -1.19
N PRO A 34 7.19 -16.03 -1.43
CA PRO A 34 7.84 -16.71 -2.55
C PRO A 34 7.55 -16.03 -3.89
N GLY A 35 8.61 -15.74 -4.66
CA GLY A 35 8.52 -15.06 -5.96
C GLY A 35 8.21 -13.56 -5.89
N GLN A 36 8.16 -12.96 -4.70
CA GLN A 36 7.89 -11.53 -4.52
C GLN A 36 9.16 -10.74 -4.19
N VAL A 37 9.12 -9.44 -4.48
CA VAL A 37 10.11 -8.45 -4.07
C VAL A 37 9.46 -7.39 -3.18
N LEU A 38 10.24 -6.84 -2.25
CA LEU A 38 9.87 -5.67 -1.47
C LEU A 38 10.43 -4.42 -2.14
N VAL A 39 9.55 -3.49 -2.48
CA VAL A 39 9.91 -2.22 -3.12
C VAL A 39 9.75 -1.08 -2.12
N ARG A 40 10.79 -0.25 -1.96
CA ARG A 40 10.71 1.04 -1.29
C ARG A 40 10.19 2.06 -2.30
N ASN A 41 8.90 2.33 -2.25
CA ASN A 41 8.25 3.31 -3.14
C ASN A 41 8.85 4.71 -2.94
N ARG A 42 9.19 5.36 -4.06
CA ARG A 42 9.56 6.79 -4.13
C ARG A 42 8.42 7.63 -4.71
N PHE A 43 7.64 7.03 -5.59
CA PHE A 43 6.49 7.63 -6.24
C PHE A 43 5.32 6.62 -6.23
N ALA A 44 4.11 7.14 -6.11
CA ALA A 44 2.86 6.38 -6.28
C ALA A 44 1.94 7.18 -7.20
N GLY A 45 1.38 6.51 -8.21
CA GLY A 45 0.41 7.10 -9.11
C GLY A 45 -0.97 7.15 -8.46
N VAL A 46 -1.67 8.28 -8.61
CA VAL A 46 -3.08 8.39 -8.22
C VAL A 46 -3.93 8.12 -9.43
N ASN A 47 -4.69 7.02 -9.41
CA ASN A 47 -5.52 6.61 -10.52
C ASN A 47 -6.98 6.82 -10.20
N PHE A 48 -7.80 7.11 -11.22
CA PHE A 48 -9.23 7.31 -11.01
C PHE A 48 -9.91 6.06 -10.43
N ILE A 49 -9.40 4.87 -10.75
CA ILE A 49 -9.85 3.57 -10.20
C ILE A 49 -9.80 3.53 -8.68
N ASP A 50 -8.88 4.26 -8.03
CA ASP A 50 -8.76 4.29 -6.58
C ASP A 50 -10.03 4.88 -5.94
N THR A 51 -10.71 5.79 -6.65
CA THR A 51 -11.99 6.35 -6.19
C THR A 51 -13.08 5.29 -6.11
N TYR A 52 -13.13 4.34 -7.06
CA TYR A 52 -14.15 3.29 -7.09
C TYR A 52 -14.00 2.32 -5.92
N PHE A 53 -12.76 1.98 -5.55
CA PHE A 53 -12.51 1.17 -4.36
C PHE A 53 -12.77 1.96 -3.07
N ARG A 54 -12.32 3.22 -2.99
CA ARG A 54 -12.51 4.07 -1.81
C ARG A 54 -13.99 4.32 -1.51
N THR A 55 -14.80 4.63 -2.51
CA THR A 55 -16.24 4.88 -2.33
C THR A 55 -17.03 3.59 -2.13
N GLY A 56 -16.42 2.42 -2.33
CA GLY A 56 -17.08 1.12 -2.21
C GLY A 56 -17.90 0.71 -3.43
N LEU A 57 -17.79 1.44 -4.55
CA LEU A 57 -18.38 1.02 -5.82
C LEU A 57 -17.81 -0.33 -6.26
N TYR A 58 -16.50 -0.52 -6.09
CA TYR A 58 -15.83 -1.81 -6.26
C TYR A 58 -15.48 -2.42 -4.91
N PRO A 59 -15.78 -3.71 -4.70
CA PRO A 59 -15.54 -4.36 -3.43
C PRO A 59 -14.04 -4.49 -3.18
N LEU A 60 -13.66 -4.29 -1.92
CA LEU A 60 -12.33 -4.60 -1.43
C LEU A 60 -12.33 -5.95 -0.72
N PRO A 61 -11.21 -6.70 -0.78
CA PRO A 61 -11.12 -8.01 -0.15
C PRO A 61 -11.19 -7.94 1.38
N HIS A 62 -10.72 -6.84 1.98
CA HIS A 62 -10.74 -6.60 3.42
C HIS A 62 -10.57 -5.12 3.73
N LEU A 63 -10.94 -4.75 4.96
CA LEU A 63 -10.62 -3.47 5.59
C LEU A 63 -9.88 -3.77 6.91
N PRO A 64 -8.95 -2.92 7.36
CA PRO A 64 -8.51 -1.69 6.70
C PRO A 64 -7.66 -1.97 5.46
N ALA A 65 -7.70 -1.05 4.49
CA ALA A 65 -7.06 -1.21 3.19
C ALA A 65 -6.10 -0.06 2.86
N THR A 66 -5.04 -0.38 2.12
CA THR A 66 -4.16 0.59 1.43
C THR A 66 -4.45 0.51 -0.06
N LEU A 67 -4.77 1.65 -0.68
CA LEU A 67 -5.05 1.76 -2.11
C LEU A 67 -3.76 2.04 -2.93
N GLY A 68 -3.90 2.12 -4.24
CA GLY A 68 -2.81 2.34 -5.18
C GLY A 68 -2.59 1.12 -6.08
N ARG A 69 -2.47 1.40 -7.39
CA ARG A 69 -2.21 0.38 -8.42
C ARG A 69 -0.88 0.60 -9.15
N GLU A 70 -0.23 1.73 -8.91
CA GLU A 70 0.98 2.13 -9.61
C GLU A 70 1.98 2.75 -8.63
N ALA A 71 3.24 2.32 -8.73
CA ALA A 71 4.33 2.88 -7.94
C ALA A 71 5.67 2.69 -8.68
N ALA A 72 6.63 3.53 -8.33
CA ALA A 72 8.02 3.40 -8.76
C ALA A 72 8.96 3.59 -7.58
N GLY A 73 10.01 2.79 -7.52
CA GLY A 73 10.92 2.78 -6.38
C GLY A 73 12.09 1.82 -6.54
N GLU A 74 12.73 1.54 -5.42
CA GLU A 74 13.93 0.70 -5.33
C GLU A 74 13.56 -0.68 -4.78
N VAL A 75 14.05 -1.77 -5.37
CA VAL A 75 13.95 -3.11 -4.77
C VAL A 75 14.91 -3.16 -3.58
N VAL A 76 14.38 -3.43 -2.38
CA VAL A 76 15.16 -3.45 -1.13
C VAL A 76 15.26 -4.83 -0.49
N ALA A 77 14.41 -5.78 -0.90
CA ALA A 77 14.53 -7.19 -0.56
C ALA A 77 13.83 -8.06 -1.61
N ALA A 78 14.19 -9.34 -1.65
CA ALA A 78 13.51 -10.38 -2.41
C ALA A 78 13.43 -11.63 -1.53
N HIS A 79 12.39 -12.44 -1.70
CA HIS A 79 12.37 -13.76 -1.08
C HIS A 79 13.42 -14.64 -1.74
N ALA A 80 14.35 -15.20 -0.95
CA ALA A 80 15.34 -16.13 -1.45
C ALA A 80 14.64 -17.38 -2.01
N SER A 81 15.11 -17.86 -3.17
CA SER A 81 14.55 -19.06 -3.82
C SER A 81 14.81 -20.32 -3.00
#